data_AF-G1KGZ1-F1
#
_entry.id   AF-G1KGZ1-F1
#
_cell.length_a   1.000
_cell.length_b   1.000
_cell.length_c   1.000
_cell.angle_alpha   90.00
_cell.angle_beta   90.00
_cell.angle_gamma   90.00
#
_symmetry.space_group_name_H-M   'P 1'
#
loop_
_entity.id
_entity.type
_entity.pdbx_description
1 polymer ?
#
loop_
_entity_poly.entity_id
_entity_poly.type
_entity_poly.pdbx_seq_one_letter_code
_entity_poly.pdbx_strand_id
1 'polypeptide(L)'
;MFLRKRCRHSSRKWQFLLLLLVLAFLLVMVTMLNPTPKDLSKERASWSAESIPNEGYQVDFGEPQEILDTQDSQQYLSMEGLSPFISLKEDELLVAMELFAVKRNHTKVRKGYRMVRQQSRKKEEAGQMQDSEFLFQSHLAEEDEFQNQTDASEQTIDGLEIYGFNEALSKQIPLHRELPEVRHPLCLQQEPSPNLPTASVVICFHDEAWSTLLRTVHSVLDTAPRDFLKEIILVDDLSTQEYLKSSLSEYISKLPGVKLIRSNRRLGVIQGRMLGAARATGEVVVFMDSHCECHNGWLEPLLERLASDRSRIVSPVIDVIDWKTFQYHHTMELQRGVFDWKLDFHWKPLTEHEKKVRPSPVSPIRSPAVPGGVIAVHRHHFQNTGGYDSDMTLLGGENIELSIKAWLCGGSVEILPCSRVGHVYRTGMPYNFSDEKAIERNKIRIAETWLDSFKHLFYQHDRLACLISKAEKPNCTARIQLKKRLGCKGFLWFISNVYPELRPVQDRQGFSGKLYNAGLGLCVVAVRGLLELSPCSDNINQYFEFSSMKEIRFGSTLELCFDVRHEEIVLQNCTKEMENSAQQWDIKENGMIVHVLSGKCIEVKKTDICLQKCNKGINLVWQLNHSYPLDMR
;
A
#
# COMPACT_ATOMS: atom_id res chain seq x y z
N MET A 1 -18.58 -91.84 -15.31
CA MET A 1 -19.30 -92.24 -14.08
C MET A 1 -19.35 -91.03 -13.15
N PHE A 2 -20.54 -90.76 -12.61
CA PHE A 2 -21.07 -89.57 -11.92
C PHE A 2 -20.20 -88.80 -10.87
N LEU A 3 -20.28 -87.45 -10.94
CA LEU A 3 -20.47 -86.41 -9.88
C LEU A 3 -19.68 -86.51 -8.55
N ARG A 4 -19.12 -85.41 -7.97
CA ARG A 4 -19.89 -84.27 -7.43
C ARG A 4 -19.04 -83.04 -7.08
N LYS A 5 -19.56 -81.85 -7.45
CA LYS A 5 -19.19 -80.48 -7.05
C LYS A 5 -19.65 -80.15 -5.61
N ARG A 6 -18.86 -79.33 -4.88
CA ARG A 6 -19.20 -78.34 -3.81
C ARG A 6 -17.85 -77.81 -3.28
N CYS A 7 -17.51 -76.54 -3.05
CA CYS A 7 -18.20 -75.27 -2.79
C CYS A 7 -17.29 -74.12 -3.26
N ARG A 8 -17.79 -73.12 -4.00
CA ARG A 8 -17.07 -71.85 -4.21
C ARG A 8 -17.95 -70.64 -4.57
N HIS A 9 -19.23 -70.65 -4.18
CA HIS A 9 -20.19 -69.60 -4.57
C HIS A 9 -20.74 -68.74 -3.42
N SER A 10 -20.31 -68.98 -2.17
CA SER A 10 -20.81 -68.21 -1.01
C SER A 10 -20.00 -66.95 -0.68
N SER A 11 -18.73 -66.86 -1.10
CA SER A 11 -17.85 -65.76 -0.68
C SER A 11 -18.08 -64.44 -1.46
N ARG A 12 -18.40 -64.52 -2.76
CA ARG A 12 -18.65 -63.31 -3.59
C ARG A 12 -19.94 -62.56 -3.23
N LYS A 13 -20.98 -63.26 -2.75
CA LYS A 13 -22.24 -62.61 -2.36
C LYS A 13 -22.08 -61.76 -1.10
N TRP A 14 -21.28 -62.24 -0.14
CA TRP A 14 -20.97 -61.49 1.08
C TRP A 14 -20.11 -60.25 0.81
N GLN A 15 -19.15 -60.34 -0.11
CA GLN A 15 -18.36 -59.17 -0.52
C GLN A 15 -19.21 -58.10 -1.21
N PHE A 16 -20.17 -58.50 -2.05
CA PHE A 16 -21.10 -57.56 -2.68
C PHE A 16 -22.05 -56.90 -1.67
N LEU A 17 -22.54 -57.66 -0.68
CA LEU A 17 -23.39 -57.11 0.38
C LEU A 17 -22.63 -56.12 1.26
N LEU A 18 -21.37 -56.41 1.57
CA LEU A 18 -20.51 -55.52 2.35
C LEU A 18 -20.24 -54.21 1.60
N LEU A 19 -20.00 -54.29 0.29
CA LEU A 19 -19.77 -53.11 -0.55
C LEU A 19 -21.01 -52.20 -0.62
N LEU A 20 -22.20 -52.80 -0.73
CA LEU A 20 -23.48 -52.07 -0.72
C LEU A 20 -23.75 -51.40 0.63
N LEU A 21 -23.42 -52.06 1.74
CA LEU A 21 -23.54 -51.48 3.09
C LEU A 21 -22.59 -50.29 3.28
N VAL A 22 -21.36 -50.37 2.79
CA VAL A 22 -20.39 -49.26 2.85
C VAL A 22 -20.84 -48.08 2.00
N LEU A 23 -21.36 -48.33 0.79
CA LEU A 23 -21.93 -47.28 -0.08
C LEU A 23 -23.16 -46.62 0.55
N ALA A 24 -24.04 -47.39 1.18
CA ALA A 24 -25.20 -46.85 1.88
C ALA A 24 -24.79 -45.98 3.08
N PHE A 25 -23.76 -46.39 3.83
CA PHE A 25 -23.25 -45.61 4.95
C PHE A 25 -22.61 -44.30 4.51
N LEU A 26 -21.86 -44.31 3.40
CA LEU A 26 -21.28 -43.11 2.79
C LEU A 26 -22.37 -42.13 2.30
N LEU A 27 -23.43 -42.64 1.69
CA LEU A 27 -24.58 -41.82 1.28
C LEU A 27 -25.27 -41.15 2.46
N VAL A 28 -25.49 -41.88 3.57
CA VAL A 28 -26.07 -41.32 4.79
C VAL A 28 -25.16 -40.23 5.38
N MET A 29 -23.85 -40.46 5.44
CA MET A 29 -22.88 -39.46 5.90
C MET A 29 -22.90 -38.18 5.05
N VAL A 30 -22.97 -38.30 3.71
CA VAL A 30 -23.07 -37.14 2.81
C VAL A 30 -24.39 -36.38 3.03
N THR A 31 -25.51 -37.07 3.28
CA THR A 31 -26.79 -36.40 3.56
C THR A 31 -26.84 -35.73 4.93
N MET A 32 -26.11 -36.24 5.91
CA MET A 32 -26.03 -35.62 7.26
C MET A 32 -25.07 -34.43 7.29
N LEU A 33 -24.05 -34.42 6.43
CA LEU A 33 -23.09 -33.32 6.33
C LEU A 33 -23.56 -32.15 5.45
N ASN A 34 -24.57 -32.36 4.60
CA ASN A 34 -25.18 -31.32 3.77
C ASN A 34 -26.72 -31.37 3.87
N PRO A 35 -27.34 -30.75 4.89
CA PRO A 35 -28.79 -30.59 4.92
C PRO A 35 -29.23 -29.63 3.81
N THR A 36 -30.17 -30.07 2.97
CA THR A 36 -30.81 -29.22 1.95
C THR A 36 -31.61 -28.08 2.60
N PRO A 37 -31.65 -26.87 2.00
CA PRO A 37 -32.37 -25.73 2.59
C PRO A 37 -33.87 -26.01 2.60
N LYS A 38 -34.49 -25.95 3.78
CA LYS A 38 -35.95 -25.94 3.90
C LYS A 38 -36.49 -24.56 3.51
N ASP A 39 -37.41 -24.58 2.56
CA ASP A 39 -38.21 -23.48 2.05
C ASP A 39 -39.04 -22.85 3.19
N LEU A 40 -38.63 -21.68 3.68
CA LEU A 40 -39.36 -20.88 4.68
C LEU A 40 -40.19 -19.81 3.96
N SER A 41 -41.24 -20.25 3.28
CA SER A 41 -42.24 -19.40 2.64
C SER A 41 -43.66 -19.79 3.07
N LYS A 42 -43.89 -19.95 4.38
CA LYS A 42 -45.25 -20.06 4.98
C LYS A 42 -45.18 -20.12 6.51
N GLU A 43 -44.92 -18.99 7.17
CA GLU A 43 -45.28 -18.75 8.59
C GLU A 43 -44.92 -17.32 9.01
N ARG A 44 -45.65 -16.33 8.48
CA ARG A 44 -45.76 -15.02 9.12
C ARG A 44 -47.10 -14.39 8.77
N ALA A 45 -48.15 -14.96 9.33
CA ALA A 45 -49.48 -14.37 9.37
C ALA A 45 -50.25 -14.94 10.57
N SER A 46 -49.90 -14.54 11.79
CA SER A 46 -50.83 -14.60 12.94
C SER A 46 -50.23 -13.98 14.22
N TRP A 47 -50.82 -12.85 14.64
CA TRP A 47 -51.07 -12.39 16.03
C TRP A 47 -49.91 -11.57 16.66
N SER A 48 -49.97 -10.24 16.78
CA SER A 48 -50.86 -9.30 17.51
C SER A 48 -50.54 -9.14 19.00
N ALA A 49 -49.96 -7.98 19.32
CA ALA A 49 -50.08 -7.10 20.50
C ALA A 49 -50.35 -7.70 21.90
N GLU A 50 -49.41 -7.44 22.82
CA GLU A 50 -49.66 -7.16 24.24
C GLU A 50 -48.51 -6.30 24.81
N SER A 51 -48.82 -5.48 25.82
CA SER A 51 -48.15 -4.21 26.13
C SER A 51 -47.84 -4.02 27.64
N ILE A 52 -46.77 -3.24 27.94
CA ILE A 52 -46.49 -2.41 29.17
C ILE A 52 -45.73 -3.10 30.35
N PRO A 53 -44.86 -2.43 31.19
CA PRO A 53 -44.29 -1.06 31.20
C PRO A 53 -42.74 -0.88 31.36
N ASN A 54 -42.34 0.37 31.10
CA ASN A 54 -41.14 1.17 31.42
C ASN A 54 -40.35 0.97 32.73
N GLU A 55 -39.03 1.16 32.62
CA GLU A 55 -38.12 2.07 33.38
C GLU A 55 -36.85 2.22 32.49
N GLY A 56 -36.32 3.35 32.04
CA GLY A 56 -36.44 4.76 32.39
C GLY A 56 -35.03 5.33 32.63
N TYR A 57 -34.31 5.78 31.59
CA TYR A 57 -33.35 6.89 31.68
C TYR A 57 -33.14 7.53 30.30
N GLN A 58 -33.67 8.75 30.19
CA GLN A 58 -33.72 9.62 29.01
C GLN A 58 -32.44 10.45 28.93
N VAL A 59 -31.82 10.53 27.74
CA VAL A 59 -30.96 11.67 27.37
C VAL A 59 -31.47 12.20 26.03
N ASP A 60 -31.75 13.49 26.05
CA ASP A 60 -32.54 14.28 25.12
C ASP A 60 -31.76 14.61 23.84
N PHE A 61 -32.36 14.35 22.66
CA PHE A 61 -31.97 14.94 21.40
C PHE A 61 -33.25 15.45 20.72
N GLY A 62 -33.29 16.76 20.48
CA GLY A 62 -34.43 17.49 19.92
C GLY A 62 -34.92 16.97 18.57
N GLU A 63 -36.21 17.21 18.34
CA GLU A 63 -37.05 16.71 17.25
C GLU A 63 -36.53 16.97 15.82
N PRO A 64 -36.78 16.04 14.88
CA PRO A 64 -36.72 16.27 13.44
C PRO A 64 -38.08 16.77 12.91
N GLN A 65 -38.08 17.87 12.15
CA GLN A 65 -39.25 18.29 11.36
C GLN A 65 -39.31 17.47 10.05
N GLU A 66 -40.37 16.65 9.90
CA GLU A 66 -40.84 16.10 8.63
C GLU A 66 -41.54 17.18 7.81
N ILE A 67 -41.20 17.34 6.52
CA ILE A 67 -42.12 17.80 5.48
C ILE A 67 -41.81 17.13 4.12
N LEU A 68 -42.78 16.32 3.70
CA LEU A 68 -43.25 15.94 2.35
C LEU A 68 -42.31 15.38 1.27
N ASP A 69 -42.64 14.16 0.88
CA ASP A 69 -42.43 13.57 -0.45
C ASP A 69 -43.05 14.43 -1.57
N THR A 70 -42.24 14.74 -2.60
CA THR A 70 -42.72 14.90 -3.97
C THR A 70 -41.73 14.27 -4.96
N GLN A 71 -42.26 13.33 -5.75
CA GLN A 71 -41.68 12.90 -7.02
C GLN A 71 -41.54 14.13 -7.95
N ASP A 72 -40.33 14.40 -8.45
CA ASP A 72 -40.08 14.71 -9.87
C ASP A 72 -38.62 15.10 -10.15
N SER A 73 -38.08 14.50 -11.21
CA SER A 73 -36.97 14.97 -12.07
C SER A 73 -35.80 15.73 -11.42
N GLN A 74 -34.69 15.02 -11.17
CA GLN A 74 -33.38 15.66 -10.93
C GLN A 74 -32.87 16.33 -12.22
N GLN A 75 -33.17 17.63 -12.36
CA GLN A 75 -32.41 18.53 -13.22
C GLN A 75 -30.98 18.65 -12.68
N TYR A 76 -30.01 18.34 -13.54
CA TYR A 76 -28.60 18.64 -13.34
C TYR A 76 -28.41 20.13 -13.06
N LEU A 77 -28.04 20.48 -11.83
CA LEU A 77 -27.42 21.77 -11.54
C LEU A 77 -26.02 21.77 -12.17
N SER A 78 -25.88 22.51 -13.27
CA SER A 78 -24.60 22.85 -13.86
C SER A 78 -23.76 23.61 -12.82
N MET A 79 -22.78 22.94 -12.24
CA MET A 79 -21.79 23.54 -11.33
C MET A 79 -20.70 24.21 -12.17
N GLU A 80 -21.04 25.35 -12.78
CA GLU A 80 -20.05 26.28 -13.32
C GLU A 80 -19.27 26.90 -12.15
N GLY A 81 -17.98 26.57 -12.04
CA GLY A 81 -17.14 27.08 -10.96
C GLY A 81 -15.94 26.22 -10.55
N LEU A 82 -15.71 25.08 -11.22
CA LEU A 82 -14.41 24.43 -11.18
C LEU A 82 -13.46 25.26 -12.05
N SER A 83 -12.44 25.84 -11.43
CA SER A 83 -11.24 26.23 -12.18
C SER A 83 -10.74 24.96 -12.89
N PRO A 84 -10.57 24.94 -14.23
CA PRO A 84 -9.77 23.90 -14.85
C PRO A 84 -8.40 23.90 -14.17
N PHE A 85 -7.80 22.71 -13.97
CA PHE A 85 -6.50 22.48 -13.33
C PHE A 85 -5.71 23.78 -13.15
N ILE A 86 -5.70 24.32 -11.92
CA ILE A 86 -5.07 25.62 -11.64
C ILE A 86 -3.67 25.62 -12.25
N SER A 87 -3.51 26.42 -13.32
CA SER A 87 -2.28 27.02 -13.79
C SER A 87 -1.06 26.11 -13.96
N LEU A 88 -1.18 25.04 -14.74
CA LEU A 88 -0.06 24.70 -15.63
C LEU A 88 -0.28 25.56 -16.88
N LYS A 89 0.29 26.78 -16.89
CA LYS A 89 0.22 27.66 -18.06
C LYS A 89 0.66 26.87 -19.28
N GLU A 90 -0.19 26.82 -20.30
CA GLU A 90 0.14 26.18 -21.58
C GLU A 90 1.42 26.76 -22.20
N ASP A 91 1.76 28.00 -21.81
CA ASP A 91 2.97 28.73 -22.22
C ASP A 91 4.30 28.12 -21.75
N GLU A 92 4.29 27.12 -20.86
CA GLU A 92 5.49 26.52 -20.26
C GLU A 92 5.80 25.08 -20.76
N LEU A 93 5.13 24.58 -21.80
CA LEU A 93 5.25 23.17 -22.23
C LEU A 93 5.49 23.01 -23.73
N LEU A 94 6.38 22.09 -24.10
CA LEU A 94 6.55 21.64 -25.48
C LEU A 94 5.72 20.36 -25.69
N VAL A 95 4.63 20.48 -26.45
CA VAL A 95 3.86 19.33 -26.94
C VAL A 95 4.51 18.85 -28.24
N ALA A 96 5.02 17.62 -28.27
CA ALA A 96 5.33 16.97 -29.54
C ALA A 96 3.98 16.57 -30.19
N MET A 97 3.45 17.42 -31.06
CA MET A 97 2.19 17.17 -31.75
C MET A 97 2.30 15.97 -32.69
N GLU A 98 1.24 15.17 -32.73
CA GLU A 98 1.00 14.07 -33.67
C GLU A 98 1.34 14.49 -35.11
N LEU A 99 2.35 13.85 -35.71
CA LEU A 99 2.56 13.95 -37.15
C LEU A 99 1.50 13.08 -37.83
N PHE A 100 0.32 13.67 -38.08
CA PHE A 100 -0.62 13.11 -39.05
C PHE A 100 0.08 13.09 -40.42
N ALA A 101 0.36 11.90 -40.91
CA ALA A 101 0.94 11.68 -42.22
C ALA A 101 -0.06 12.05 -43.33
N VAL A 102 -0.17 13.34 -43.63
CA VAL A 102 -0.83 13.83 -44.85
C VAL A 102 0.26 14.14 -45.88
N LYS A 103 0.35 13.29 -46.90
CA LYS A 103 1.22 13.51 -48.08
C LYS A 103 0.93 14.86 -48.72
N ARG A 104 1.86 15.82 -48.63
CA ARG A 104 2.01 16.91 -49.62
C ARG A 104 3.49 17.21 -49.89
N ASN A 105 3.79 17.34 -51.18
CA ASN A 105 5.12 17.51 -51.78
C ASN A 105 5.68 18.94 -51.65
N HIS A 106 7.02 19.02 -51.55
CA HIS A 106 7.95 20.14 -51.84
C HIS A 106 7.77 21.43 -50.99
N THR A 107 8.79 22.16 -50.51
CA THR A 107 10.11 22.56 -51.06
C THR A 107 11.12 22.93 -49.94
N LYS A 108 12.42 22.83 -50.25
CA LYS A 108 13.59 23.21 -49.43
C LYS A 108 13.57 24.66 -48.89
N VAL A 109 13.96 24.84 -47.62
CA VAL A 109 14.64 26.07 -47.14
C VAL A 109 15.75 25.69 -46.16
N ARG A 110 16.94 26.25 -46.39
CA ARG A 110 18.20 26.02 -45.68
C ARG A 110 18.51 27.29 -44.86
N LYS A 111 18.71 27.20 -43.55
CA LYS A 111 19.44 28.22 -42.76
C LYS A 111 20.25 27.53 -41.66
N GLY A 112 21.57 27.73 -41.71
CA GLY A 112 22.53 27.21 -40.76
C GLY A 112 22.79 28.17 -39.59
N TYR A 113 23.40 27.63 -38.54
CA TYR A 113 24.03 28.40 -37.47
C TYR A 113 25.49 28.00 -37.31
N ARG A 114 26.28 29.00 -36.95
CA ARG A 114 27.74 29.11 -37.02
C ARG A 114 28.32 28.79 -35.64
N MET A 115 29.19 27.78 -35.53
CA MET A 115 29.94 27.51 -34.28
C MET A 115 31.21 28.36 -34.20
N VAL A 116 31.37 29.04 -33.07
CA VAL A 116 32.60 29.75 -32.67
C VAL A 116 33.49 28.75 -31.94
N ARG A 117 34.74 28.64 -32.40
CA ARG A 117 35.79 27.75 -31.89
C ARG A 117 36.79 28.62 -31.14
N GLN A 118 37.14 28.27 -29.90
CA GLN A 118 38.31 28.80 -29.22
C GLN A 118 39.25 27.67 -28.81
N GLN A 119 40.54 27.89 -29.06
CA GLN A 119 41.65 26.95 -29.05
C GLN A 119 42.29 26.83 -27.66
N SER A 120 42.85 25.66 -27.35
CA SER A 120 44.07 25.56 -26.54
C SER A 120 44.95 24.38 -26.98
N ARG A 121 46.25 24.56 -26.74
CA ARG A 121 47.43 24.06 -27.48
C ARG A 121 47.87 22.62 -27.20
N LYS A 122 48.55 22.05 -28.21
CA LYS A 122 49.40 20.83 -28.28
C LYS A 122 50.43 20.69 -27.15
N LYS A 123 50.83 19.43 -26.89
CA LYS A 123 52.23 18.94 -27.03
C LYS A 123 52.26 17.47 -27.46
N GLU A 124 53.19 17.18 -28.36
CA GLU A 124 53.49 15.92 -29.05
C GLU A 124 54.42 15.03 -28.22
N GLU A 125 54.38 13.70 -28.45
CA GLU A 125 55.57 12.89 -28.77
C GLU A 125 55.16 11.50 -29.35
N ALA A 126 55.91 11.08 -30.37
CA ALA A 126 55.84 9.81 -31.13
C ALA A 126 56.77 8.74 -30.48
N GLY A 127 56.82 7.44 -30.79
CA GLY A 127 56.22 6.53 -31.76
C GLY A 127 57.06 5.22 -31.83
N GLN A 128 56.43 4.08 -32.22
CA GLN A 128 56.97 2.81 -32.78
C GLN A 128 57.96 1.96 -31.92
N MET A 129 58.04 0.62 -31.98
CA MET A 129 57.91 -0.34 -33.10
C MET A 129 57.77 -1.83 -32.62
N GLN A 130 56.93 -2.59 -33.34
CA GLN A 130 56.97 -4.00 -33.81
C GLN A 130 57.26 -5.26 -32.96
N ASP A 131 56.38 -6.24 -33.25
CA ASP A 131 56.53 -7.67 -33.55
C ASP A 131 57.01 -8.67 -32.48
N SER A 132 56.07 -9.51 -32.03
CA SER A 132 56.20 -10.97 -32.17
C SER A 132 54.86 -11.67 -31.97
N GLU A 133 54.33 -12.23 -33.06
CA GLU A 133 53.15 -13.09 -33.11
C GLU A 133 53.63 -14.52 -33.35
N PHE A 134 53.59 -15.39 -32.32
CA PHE A 134 53.26 -16.83 -32.45
C PHE A 134 53.31 -17.50 -31.07
N LEU A 135 52.36 -18.43 -30.85
CA LEU A 135 52.09 -19.24 -29.63
C LEU A 135 51.17 -18.59 -28.59
N PHE A 136 49.87 -18.48 -28.88
CA PHE A 136 48.85 -18.77 -27.86
C PHE A 136 47.44 -18.97 -28.44
N GLN A 137 47.23 -20.08 -29.16
CA GLN A 137 45.89 -20.43 -29.68
C GLN A 137 45.08 -21.33 -28.73
N SER A 138 45.32 -21.23 -27.42
CA SER A 138 44.57 -21.99 -26.39
C SER A 138 44.18 -21.19 -25.13
N HIS A 139 44.35 -19.86 -25.09
CA HIS A 139 43.86 -19.01 -23.97
C HIS A 139 42.72 -18.05 -24.33
N LEU A 140 42.30 -17.98 -25.60
CA LEU A 140 41.22 -17.07 -26.02
C LEU A 140 39.82 -17.48 -25.53
N ALA A 141 39.63 -18.69 -25.00
CA ALA A 141 38.34 -19.11 -24.45
C ALA A 141 38.19 -18.82 -22.94
N GLU A 142 39.30 -18.79 -22.19
CA GLU A 142 39.29 -18.52 -20.74
C GLU A 142 39.41 -17.02 -20.44
N GLU A 143 40.13 -16.25 -21.27
CA GLU A 143 40.19 -14.78 -21.15
C GLU A 143 38.85 -14.12 -21.53
N ASP A 144 38.15 -14.61 -22.57
CA ASP A 144 36.82 -14.12 -22.95
C ASP A 144 35.76 -14.41 -21.86
N GLU A 145 35.84 -15.54 -21.14
CA GLU A 145 34.92 -15.81 -20.01
C GLU A 145 35.24 -14.94 -18.79
N PHE A 146 36.51 -14.67 -18.51
CA PHE A 146 36.93 -13.83 -17.39
C PHE A 146 36.67 -12.34 -17.66
N GLN A 147 36.92 -11.85 -18.88
CA GLN A 147 36.58 -10.49 -19.29
C GLN A 147 35.08 -10.27 -19.43
N ASN A 148 34.31 -11.25 -19.94
CA ASN A 148 32.85 -11.17 -19.90
C ASN A 148 32.31 -11.18 -18.46
N GLN A 149 32.96 -11.90 -17.52
CA GLN A 149 32.57 -11.86 -16.12
C GLN A 149 32.90 -10.52 -15.46
N THR A 150 34.06 -9.91 -15.75
CA THR A 150 34.40 -8.59 -15.21
C THR A 150 33.54 -7.49 -15.82
N ASP A 151 33.34 -7.46 -17.14
CA ASP A 151 32.49 -6.47 -17.82
C ASP A 151 31.02 -6.62 -17.43
N ALA A 152 30.50 -7.85 -17.30
CA ALA A 152 29.15 -8.07 -16.82
C ALA A 152 29.00 -7.64 -15.35
N SER A 153 30.03 -7.83 -14.52
CA SER A 153 30.01 -7.37 -13.13
C SER A 153 30.05 -5.84 -13.02
N GLU A 154 30.86 -5.15 -13.82
CA GLU A 154 30.95 -3.68 -13.84
C GLU A 154 29.66 -3.05 -14.39
N GLN A 155 29.10 -3.55 -15.50
CA GLN A 155 27.83 -3.06 -16.03
C GLN A 155 26.64 -3.29 -15.08
N THR A 156 26.69 -4.38 -14.30
CA THR A 156 25.69 -4.65 -13.26
C THR A 156 25.80 -3.64 -12.10
N ILE A 157 27.03 -3.25 -11.72
CA ILE A 157 27.29 -2.25 -10.68
C ILE A 157 26.82 -0.86 -11.16
N ASP A 158 27.18 -0.44 -12.38
CA ASP A 158 26.77 0.84 -12.96
C ASP A 158 25.24 0.96 -13.06
N GLY A 159 24.57 -0.10 -13.52
CA GLY A 159 23.11 -0.14 -13.60
C GLY A 159 22.44 -0.02 -12.22
N LEU A 160 23.03 -0.67 -11.21
CA LEU A 160 22.53 -0.64 -9.84
C LEU A 160 22.69 0.75 -9.21
N GLU A 161 23.81 1.44 -9.44
CA GLU A 161 24.03 2.79 -8.92
C GLU A 161 23.12 3.83 -9.58
N ILE A 162 22.89 3.73 -10.89
CA ILE A 162 22.11 4.72 -11.65
C ILE A 162 20.60 4.50 -11.50
N TYR A 163 20.14 3.25 -11.66
CA TYR A 163 18.71 2.94 -11.76
C TYR A 163 18.15 2.21 -10.54
N GLY A 164 19.01 1.67 -9.66
CA GLY A 164 18.59 0.89 -8.49
C GLY A 164 18.18 -0.55 -8.83
N PHE A 165 18.53 -1.04 -10.04
CA PHE A 165 18.27 -2.41 -10.49
C PHE A 165 19.28 -2.87 -11.57
N ASN A 166 19.30 -4.16 -11.88
CA ASN A 166 20.20 -4.76 -12.86
C ASN A 166 19.79 -4.44 -14.31
N GLU A 167 20.14 -3.24 -14.78
CA GLU A 167 19.81 -2.79 -16.13
C GLU A 167 20.49 -3.62 -17.24
N ALA A 168 21.69 -4.16 -17.00
CA ALA A 168 22.39 -5.00 -17.95
C ALA A 168 21.56 -6.26 -18.30
N LEU A 169 20.99 -6.91 -17.29
CA LEU A 169 20.07 -8.02 -17.47
C LEU A 169 18.74 -7.55 -18.10
N SER A 170 18.18 -6.44 -17.62
CA SER A 170 16.94 -5.91 -18.18
C SER A 170 17.04 -5.68 -19.70
N LYS A 171 18.15 -5.16 -20.21
CA LYS A 171 18.33 -4.96 -21.67
C LYS A 171 18.27 -6.25 -22.49
N GLN A 172 18.65 -7.38 -21.90
CA GLN A 172 18.63 -8.69 -22.58
C GLN A 172 17.22 -9.31 -22.58
N ILE A 173 16.35 -8.85 -21.68
CA ILE A 173 14.98 -9.35 -21.56
C ILE A 173 14.09 -8.65 -22.61
N PRO A 174 13.33 -9.42 -23.43
CA PRO A 174 12.44 -8.86 -24.43
C PRO A 174 11.46 -7.83 -23.86
N LEU A 175 11.16 -6.79 -24.65
CA LEU A 175 10.14 -5.78 -24.30
C LEU A 175 8.72 -6.37 -24.27
N HIS A 176 8.50 -7.48 -24.98
CA HIS A 176 7.21 -8.17 -25.13
C HIS A 176 7.21 -9.52 -24.43
N ARG A 177 7.93 -9.67 -23.30
CA ARG A 177 7.94 -10.96 -22.59
C ARG A 177 6.56 -11.27 -22.00
N GLU A 178 6.19 -12.54 -22.05
CA GLU A 178 4.97 -13.02 -21.41
C GLU A 178 5.22 -13.29 -19.92
N LEU A 179 4.19 -13.00 -19.10
CA LEU A 179 4.21 -13.28 -17.67
C LEU A 179 3.50 -14.62 -17.37
N PRO A 180 3.93 -15.36 -16.34
CA PRO A 180 3.25 -16.58 -15.92
C PRO A 180 1.83 -16.27 -15.41
N GLU A 181 0.85 -17.12 -15.75
CA GLU A 181 -0.51 -16.99 -15.22
C GLU A 181 -0.55 -17.34 -13.73
N VAL A 182 -0.80 -16.32 -12.91
CA VAL A 182 -0.81 -16.41 -11.44
C VAL A 182 -2.13 -15.98 -10.83
N ARG A 183 -3.12 -15.59 -11.64
CA ARG A 183 -4.43 -15.17 -11.13
C ARG A 183 -5.21 -16.36 -10.62
N HIS A 184 -6.06 -16.11 -9.64
CA HIS A 184 -6.95 -17.12 -9.11
C HIS A 184 -7.89 -17.64 -10.22
N PRO A 185 -8.20 -18.95 -10.30
CA PRO A 185 -9.05 -19.50 -11.38
C PRO A 185 -10.41 -18.81 -11.54
N LEU A 186 -11.00 -18.35 -10.43
CA LEU A 186 -12.25 -17.59 -10.45
C LEU A 186 -12.14 -16.23 -11.18
N CYS A 187 -10.96 -15.62 -11.27
CA CYS A 187 -10.75 -14.42 -12.08
C CYS A 187 -10.83 -14.72 -13.57
N LEU A 188 -10.35 -15.90 -13.99
CA LEU A 188 -10.34 -16.32 -15.40
C LEU A 188 -11.74 -16.68 -15.91
N GLN A 189 -12.69 -16.91 -14.99
CA GLN A 189 -14.08 -17.21 -15.29
C GLN A 189 -14.96 -15.95 -15.36
N GLN A 190 -14.43 -14.77 -15.03
CA GLN A 190 -15.17 -13.52 -15.10
C GLN A 190 -15.15 -12.99 -16.52
N GLU A 191 -16.33 -12.71 -17.07
CA GLU A 191 -16.46 -11.99 -18.32
C GLU A 191 -16.67 -10.50 -18.02
N PRO A 192 -15.86 -9.60 -18.61
CA PRO A 192 -16.04 -8.16 -18.47
C PRO A 192 -17.39 -7.72 -19.03
N SER A 193 -18.01 -6.70 -18.42
CA SER A 193 -19.17 -6.04 -19.02
C SER A 193 -18.83 -5.48 -20.41
N PRO A 194 -19.75 -5.51 -21.40
CA PRO A 194 -19.45 -5.05 -22.75
C PRO A 194 -19.23 -3.53 -22.85
N ASN A 195 -19.78 -2.76 -21.90
CA ASN A 195 -19.74 -1.30 -21.91
C ASN A 195 -18.90 -0.75 -20.75
N LEU A 196 -17.58 -0.95 -20.80
CA LEU A 196 -16.65 -0.39 -19.83
C LEU A 196 -16.18 1.02 -20.22
N PRO A 197 -15.90 1.89 -19.23
CA PRO A 197 -15.35 3.22 -19.49
C PRO A 197 -13.96 3.13 -20.10
N THR A 198 -13.63 4.06 -20.99
CA THR A 198 -12.28 4.11 -21.58
C THR A 198 -11.23 4.65 -20.61
N ALA A 199 -9.97 4.20 -20.73
CA ALA A 199 -8.87 4.52 -19.83
C ALA A 199 -7.72 5.25 -20.53
N SER A 200 -7.22 6.32 -19.91
CA SER A 200 -5.91 6.92 -20.25
C SER A 200 -4.89 6.46 -19.21
N VAL A 201 -3.83 5.78 -19.67
CA VAL A 201 -2.72 5.36 -18.79
C VAL A 201 -1.65 6.45 -18.77
N VAL A 202 -1.37 7.02 -17.60
CA VAL A 202 -0.39 8.09 -17.40
C VAL A 202 0.86 7.51 -16.75
N ILE A 203 1.98 7.55 -17.46
CA ILE A 203 3.29 7.08 -16.98
C ILE A 203 4.23 8.27 -16.88
N CYS A 204 4.59 8.65 -15.67
CA CYS A 204 5.56 9.70 -15.40
C CYS A 204 6.95 9.09 -15.21
N PHE A 205 7.97 9.67 -15.84
CA PHE A 205 9.34 9.17 -15.75
C PHE A 205 10.35 10.30 -15.69
N HIS A 206 11.48 10.04 -15.03
CA HIS A 206 12.66 10.90 -15.00
C HIS A 206 13.89 9.99 -15.00
N ASP A 207 14.72 10.10 -16.03
CA ASP A 207 15.95 9.31 -16.17
C ASP A 207 15.73 7.80 -15.98
N GLU A 208 14.57 7.31 -16.45
CA GLU A 208 14.24 5.89 -16.45
C GLU A 208 15.05 5.13 -17.50
N ALA A 209 15.44 3.90 -17.18
CA ALA A 209 16.13 3.06 -18.13
C ALA A 209 15.24 2.76 -19.35
N TRP A 210 15.86 2.77 -20.55
CA TRP A 210 15.15 2.52 -21.81
C TRP A 210 14.39 1.19 -21.80
N SER A 211 15.02 0.14 -21.26
CA SER A 211 14.49 -1.22 -21.26
C SER A 211 13.20 -1.33 -20.42
N THR A 212 13.19 -0.78 -19.20
CA THR A 212 12.04 -0.83 -18.28
C THR A 212 10.92 0.10 -18.72
N LEU A 213 11.25 1.32 -19.17
CA LEU A 213 10.27 2.28 -19.69
C LEU A 213 9.48 1.68 -20.86
N LEU A 214 10.19 1.16 -21.88
CA LEU A 214 9.52 0.61 -23.04
C LEU A 214 8.85 -0.73 -22.76
N ARG A 215 9.39 -1.56 -21.86
CA ARG A 215 8.70 -2.80 -21.45
C ARG A 215 7.38 -2.48 -20.75
N THR A 216 7.32 -1.40 -19.96
CA THR A 216 6.07 -0.92 -19.36
C THR A 216 5.07 -0.50 -20.45
N VAL A 217 5.51 0.32 -21.42
CA VAL A 217 4.64 0.78 -22.51
C VAL A 217 4.11 -0.39 -23.33
N HIS A 218 4.98 -1.31 -23.75
CA HIS A 218 4.57 -2.49 -24.53
C HIS A 218 3.70 -3.43 -23.72
N SER A 219 4.00 -3.64 -22.45
CA SER A 219 3.16 -4.46 -21.59
C SER A 219 1.74 -3.90 -21.49
N VAL A 220 1.54 -2.58 -21.40
CA VAL A 220 0.20 -1.98 -21.47
C VAL A 220 -0.45 -2.20 -22.84
N LEU A 221 0.27 -1.95 -23.94
CA LEU A 221 -0.24 -2.12 -25.30
C LEU A 221 -0.63 -3.57 -25.64
N ASP A 222 0.13 -4.53 -25.12
CA ASP A 222 -0.01 -5.95 -25.43
C ASP A 222 -1.12 -6.60 -24.58
N THR A 223 -1.37 -6.10 -23.36
CA THR A 223 -2.26 -6.75 -22.39
C THR A 223 -3.58 -6.03 -22.13
N ALA A 224 -3.70 -4.74 -22.48
CA ALA A 224 -4.94 -3.98 -22.34
C ALA A 224 -5.81 -4.10 -23.61
N PRO A 225 -7.13 -4.37 -23.48
CA PRO A 225 -8.02 -4.41 -24.63
C PRO A 225 -8.07 -3.05 -25.36
N ARG A 226 -7.93 -3.09 -26.69
CA ARG A 226 -7.91 -1.87 -27.53
C ARG A 226 -9.18 -1.04 -27.44
N ASP A 227 -10.32 -1.67 -27.20
CA ASP A 227 -11.61 -0.99 -27.07
C ASP A 227 -11.68 -0.13 -25.80
N PHE A 228 -10.91 -0.48 -24.77
CA PHE A 228 -10.90 0.23 -23.48
C PHE A 228 -9.66 1.10 -23.27
N LEU A 229 -8.53 0.81 -23.92
CA LEU A 229 -7.33 1.64 -23.87
C LEU A 229 -7.46 2.85 -24.81
N LYS A 230 -7.75 4.03 -24.25
CA LYS A 230 -7.90 5.27 -25.02
C LYS A 230 -6.57 5.79 -25.53
N GLU A 231 -5.59 5.85 -24.65
CA GLU A 231 -4.25 6.38 -24.90
C GLU A 231 -3.29 6.06 -23.76
N ILE A 232 -2.00 6.05 -24.06
CA ILE A 232 -0.91 6.06 -23.08
C ILE A 232 -0.26 7.44 -23.15
N ILE A 233 -0.14 8.12 -22.00
CA ILE A 233 0.47 9.44 -21.87
C ILE A 233 1.77 9.28 -21.08
N LEU A 234 2.89 9.40 -21.79
CA LEU A 234 4.22 9.48 -21.20
C LEU A 234 4.52 10.93 -20.81
N VAL A 235 4.88 11.16 -19.56
CA VAL A 235 5.26 12.47 -19.04
C VAL A 235 6.74 12.45 -18.65
N ASP A 236 7.57 13.07 -19.48
CA ASP A 236 9.00 13.29 -19.19
C ASP A 236 9.16 14.44 -18.19
N ASP A 237 9.49 14.10 -16.95
CA ASP A 237 9.77 15.01 -15.85
C ASP A 237 11.23 15.50 -15.89
N LEU A 238 11.60 16.21 -16.96
CA LEU A 238 12.93 16.78 -17.16
C LEU A 238 14.07 15.74 -17.07
N SER A 239 13.98 14.65 -17.83
CA SER A 239 15.09 13.68 -17.95
C SER A 239 16.34 14.37 -18.53
N THR A 240 17.52 13.90 -18.18
CA THR A 240 18.82 14.37 -18.66
C THR A 240 19.44 13.42 -19.70
N GLN A 241 19.05 12.14 -19.68
CA GLN A 241 19.62 11.13 -20.57
C GLN A 241 19.26 11.35 -22.06
N GLU A 242 20.26 11.35 -22.93
CA GLU A 242 20.09 11.68 -24.37
C GLU A 242 19.15 10.69 -25.10
N TYR A 243 19.18 9.42 -24.72
CA TYR A 243 18.30 8.40 -25.31
C TYR A 243 16.81 8.66 -25.01
N LEU A 244 16.48 9.38 -23.93
CA LEU A 244 15.12 9.79 -23.59
C LEU A 244 14.65 11.04 -24.37
N LYS A 245 15.51 11.64 -25.20
CA LYS A 245 15.21 12.82 -26.00
C LYS A 245 14.71 12.43 -27.39
N SER A 246 15.47 12.75 -28.44
CA SER A 246 15.04 12.57 -29.82
C SER A 246 14.75 11.10 -30.14
N SER A 247 15.58 10.17 -29.65
CA SER A 247 15.43 8.73 -29.88
C SER A 247 14.11 8.18 -29.34
N LEU A 248 13.76 8.55 -28.10
CA LEU A 248 12.45 8.18 -27.52
C LEU A 248 11.31 8.79 -28.32
N SER A 249 11.40 10.07 -28.70
CA SER A 249 10.34 10.71 -29.50
C SER A 249 10.11 9.99 -30.84
N GLU A 250 11.19 9.57 -31.50
CA GLU A 250 11.11 8.83 -32.76
C GLU A 250 10.49 7.44 -32.54
N TYR A 251 10.89 6.74 -31.48
CA TYR A 251 10.35 5.43 -31.16
C TYR A 251 8.84 5.49 -30.86
N ILE A 252 8.45 6.40 -29.97
CA ILE A 252 7.05 6.58 -29.55
C ILE A 252 6.16 7.01 -30.72
N SER A 253 6.67 7.81 -31.66
CA SER A 253 5.89 8.22 -32.85
C SER A 253 5.42 7.05 -33.74
N LYS A 254 6.04 5.88 -33.58
CA LYS A 254 5.69 4.65 -34.32
C LYS A 254 4.64 3.80 -33.58
N LEU A 255 4.33 4.11 -32.31
CA LEU A 255 3.39 3.36 -31.49
C LEU A 255 1.99 4.01 -31.55
N PRO A 256 0.93 3.22 -31.80
CA PRO A 256 -0.42 3.75 -31.87
C PRO A 256 -0.93 4.15 -30.47
N GLY A 257 -1.57 5.31 -30.37
CA GLY A 257 -2.22 5.75 -29.13
C GLY A 257 -1.26 6.13 -27.99
N VAL A 258 0.05 6.29 -28.27
CA VAL A 258 1.03 6.73 -27.27
C VAL A 258 1.43 8.17 -27.51
N LYS A 259 1.35 9.00 -26.47
CA LYS A 259 1.66 10.43 -26.50
C LYS A 259 2.81 10.73 -25.55
N LEU A 260 3.70 11.63 -25.94
CA LEU A 260 4.81 12.10 -25.12
C LEU A 260 4.67 13.57 -24.79
N ILE A 261 4.61 13.89 -23.51
CA ILE A 261 4.59 15.25 -22.95
C ILE A 261 5.93 15.50 -22.28
N ARG A 262 6.54 16.66 -22.53
CA ARG A 262 7.79 17.05 -21.87
C ARG A 262 7.59 18.27 -20.99
N SER A 263 8.07 18.17 -19.76
CA SER A 263 8.20 19.32 -18.88
C SER A 263 9.51 20.06 -19.13
N ASN A 264 9.48 21.39 -19.04
CA ASN A 264 10.67 22.25 -19.09
C ASN A 264 11.33 22.45 -17.72
N ARG A 265 10.73 21.91 -16.65
CA ARG A 265 11.21 21.99 -15.26
C ARG A 265 11.00 20.66 -14.54
N ARG A 266 11.76 20.42 -13.48
CA ARG A 266 11.55 19.23 -12.63
C ARG A 266 10.31 19.45 -11.75
N LEU A 267 9.21 18.82 -12.14
CA LEU A 267 7.90 18.87 -11.50
C LEU A 267 7.81 17.90 -10.32
N GLY A 268 8.43 16.73 -10.45
CA GLY A 268 8.18 15.60 -9.56
C GLY A 268 7.03 14.72 -10.02
N VAL A 269 6.90 13.55 -9.41
CA VAL A 269 5.88 12.53 -9.70
C VAL A 269 4.47 13.09 -9.49
N ILE A 270 4.24 13.84 -8.41
CA ILE A 270 2.91 14.35 -8.06
C ILE A 270 2.38 15.29 -9.16
N GLN A 271 3.19 16.29 -9.50
CA GLN A 271 2.86 17.30 -10.50
C GLN A 271 2.90 16.72 -11.93
N GLY A 272 3.81 15.77 -12.20
CA GLY A 272 3.83 15.02 -13.46
C GLY A 272 2.54 14.23 -13.69
N ARG A 273 2.04 13.55 -12.64
CA ARG A 273 0.75 12.85 -12.68
C ARG A 273 -0.40 13.82 -12.92
N MET A 274 -0.39 14.98 -12.26
CA MET A 274 -1.39 16.03 -12.49
C MET A 274 -1.34 16.57 -13.93
N LEU A 275 -0.15 16.77 -14.50
CA LEU A 275 0.03 17.17 -15.90
C LEU A 275 -0.53 16.13 -16.88
N GLY A 276 -0.22 14.85 -16.66
CA GLY A 276 -0.77 13.77 -17.48
C GLY A 276 -2.30 13.65 -17.35
N ALA A 277 -2.82 13.74 -16.12
CA ALA A 277 -4.27 13.73 -15.86
C ALA A 277 -5.01 14.91 -16.50
N ALA A 278 -4.36 16.08 -16.62
CA ALA A 278 -4.92 17.24 -17.30
C ALA A 278 -5.04 17.06 -18.82
N ARG A 279 -4.21 16.18 -19.41
CA ARG A 279 -4.21 15.89 -20.85
C ARG A 279 -4.95 14.59 -21.20
N ALA A 280 -5.32 13.79 -20.20
CA ALA A 280 -6.08 12.56 -20.36
C ALA A 280 -7.50 12.81 -20.89
N THR A 281 -7.88 12.05 -21.91
CA THR A 281 -9.19 12.10 -22.57
C THR A 281 -10.09 10.90 -22.26
N GLY A 282 -9.53 9.84 -21.66
CA GLY A 282 -10.29 8.70 -21.14
C GLY A 282 -11.22 9.10 -19.99
N GLU A 283 -12.23 8.28 -19.73
CA GLU A 283 -13.15 8.43 -18.60
C GLU A 283 -12.48 8.05 -17.27
N VAL A 284 -11.56 7.08 -17.32
CA VAL A 284 -10.70 6.66 -16.20
C VAL A 284 -9.26 7.11 -16.48
N VAL A 285 -8.57 7.58 -15.44
CA VAL A 285 -7.12 7.82 -15.46
C VAL A 285 -6.46 6.72 -14.64
N VAL A 286 -5.49 6.03 -15.24
CA VAL A 286 -4.64 5.05 -14.56
C VAL A 286 -3.24 5.63 -14.44
N PHE A 287 -2.82 5.97 -13.22
CA PHE A 287 -1.43 6.32 -12.95
C PHE A 287 -0.61 5.04 -12.82
N MET A 288 0.55 4.99 -13.48
CA MET A 288 1.43 3.83 -13.49
C MET A 288 2.90 4.27 -13.46
N ASP A 289 3.73 3.61 -12.67
CA ASP A 289 5.18 3.85 -12.66
C ASP A 289 5.84 3.28 -13.93
N SER A 290 6.99 3.85 -14.31
CA SER A 290 7.69 3.56 -15.57
C SER A 290 8.49 2.24 -15.60
N HIS A 291 8.29 1.36 -14.62
CA HIS A 291 8.96 0.07 -14.47
C HIS A 291 7.97 -0.99 -13.96
N CYS A 292 6.87 -1.13 -14.70
CA CYS A 292 5.80 -2.08 -14.42
C CYS A 292 5.60 -3.08 -15.57
N GLU A 293 5.06 -4.25 -15.25
CA GLU A 293 4.64 -5.24 -16.25
C GLU A 293 3.26 -5.78 -15.89
N CYS A 294 2.31 -5.58 -16.80
CA CYS A 294 0.90 -5.87 -16.62
C CYS A 294 0.57 -7.31 -16.98
N HIS A 295 -0.31 -7.94 -16.21
CA HIS A 295 -0.86 -9.25 -16.54
C HIS A 295 -1.96 -9.11 -17.61
N ASN A 296 -2.16 -10.12 -18.46
CA ASN A 296 -3.35 -10.18 -19.32
C ASN A 296 -4.62 -10.04 -18.46
N GLY A 297 -5.57 -9.21 -18.88
CA GLY A 297 -6.83 -8.97 -18.17
C GLY A 297 -6.72 -8.09 -16.91
N TRP A 298 -5.65 -7.29 -16.78
CA TRP A 298 -5.46 -6.43 -15.62
C TRP A 298 -6.39 -5.20 -15.61
N LEU A 299 -6.78 -4.67 -16.77
CA LEU A 299 -7.44 -3.37 -16.87
C LEU A 299 -8.94 -3.49 -16.58
N GLU A 300 -9.58 -4.51 -17.11
CA GLU A 300 -11.02 -4.73 -17.10
C GLU A 300 -11.60 -4.76 -15.68
N PRO A 301 -11.00 -5.46 -14.68
CA PRO A 301 -11.51 -5.42 -13.31
C PRO A 301 -11.47 -4.02 -12.70
N LEU A 302 -10.46 -3.21 -13.03
CA LEU A 302 -10.34 -1.82 -12.54
C LEU A 302 -11.48 -0.96 -13.11
N LEU A 303 -11.74 -1.10 -14.42
CA LEU A 303 -12.79 -0.36 -15.12
C LEU A 303 -14.18 -0.78 -14.67
N GLU A 304 -14.44 -2.08 -14.54
CA GLU A 304 -15.70 -2.62 -14.03
C GLU A 304 -16.02 -2.04 -12.65
N ARG A 305 -15.01 -1.99 -11.77
CA ARG A 305 -15.21 -1.48 -10.43
C ARG A 305 -15.54 0.01 -10.40
N LEU A 306 -14.88 0.81 -11.26
CA LEU A 306 -15.12 2.25 -11.39
C LEU A 306 -16.40 2.60 -12.16
N ALA A 307 -16.84 1.71 -13.05
CA ALA A 307 -18.12 1.84 -13.75
C ALA A 307 -19.29 1.75 -12.77
N SER A 308 -19.21 0.82 -11.80
CA SER A 308 -20.24 0.64 -10.78
C SER A 308 -20.30 1.78 -9.75
N ASP A 309 -19.20 2.47 -9.50
CA ASP A 309 -19.13 3.62 -8.59
C ASP A 309 -17.88 4.44 -8.86
N ARG A 310 -18.12 5.67 -9.32
CA ARG A 310 -17.06 6.59 -9.75
C ARG A 310 -16.32 7.23 -8.58
N SER A 311 -16.83 7.09 -7.35
CA SER A 311 -16.20 7.63 -6.13
C SER A 311 -15.07 6.77 -5.58
N ARG A 312 -14.81 5.61 -6.20
CA ARG A 312 -13.77 4.68 -5.76
C ARG A 312 -12.42 5.05 -6.34
N ILE A 313 -11.38 4.69 -5.58
CA ILE A 313 -10.01 4.64 -6.05
C ILE A 313 -9.58 3.18 -5.95
N VAL A 314 -9.17 2.61 -7.07
CA VAL A 314 -8.88 1.18 -7.16
C VAL A 314 -7.44 0.94 -7.60
N SER A 315 -6.85 -0.15 -7.14
CA SER A 315 -5.49 -0.54 -7.48
C SER A 315 -5.43 -2.05 -7.79
N PRO A 316 -4.58 -2.49 -8.74
CA PRO A 316 -4.25 -3.90 -8.88
C PRO A 316 -3.54 -4.44 -7.63
N VAL A 317 -3.45 -5.76 -7.52
CA VAL A 317 -2.40 -6.38 -6.72
C VAL A 317 -1.06 -6.05 -7.36
N ILE A 318 -0.15 -5.47 -6.57
CA ILE A 318 1.21 -5.18 -6.99
C ILE A 318 2.07 -6.40 -6.69
N ASP A 319 2.58 -7.02 -7.75
CA ASP A 319 3.54 -8.13 -7.68
C ASP A 319 4.97 -7.61 -7.74
N VAL A 320 5.92 -8.42 -7.28
CA VAL A 320 7.32 -8.01 -7.17
C VAL A 320 8.06 -8.51 -8.40
N ILE A 321 8.65 -7.60 -9.17
CA ILE A 321 9.69 -7.94 -10.14
C ILE A 321 11.03 -7.72 -9.43
N ASP A 322 11.77 -8.81 -9.25
CA ASP A 322 13.05 -8.76 -8.54
C ASP A 322 14.05 -7.86 -9.28
N TRP A 323 14.60 -6.86 -8.61
CA TRP A 323 15.50 -5.87 -9.22
C TRP A 323 16.80 -6.49 -9.75
N LYS A 324 17.23 -7.66 -9.24
CA LYS A 324 18.50 -8.29 -9.58
C LYS A 324 18.37 -9.27 -10.74
N THR A 325 17.31 -10.07 -10.72
CA THR A 325 17.07 -11.21 -11.62
C THR A 325 15.93 -10.97 -12.60
N PHE A 326 15.13 -9.92 -12.39
CA PHE A 326 13.90 -9.63 -13.14
C PHE A 326 12.88 -10.76 -13.14
N GLN A 327 13.00 -11.71 -12.20
CA GLN A 327 11.98 -12.74 -11.99
C GLN A 327 10.70 -12.12 -11.44
N TYR A 328 9.57 -12.62 -11.93
CA TYR A 328 8.25 -12.19 -11.50
C TYR A 328 7.80 -13.03 -10.30
N HIS A 329 7.72 -12.41 -9.13
CA HIS A 329 7.24 -13.00 -7.89
C HIS A 329 5.82 -12.52 -7.60
N HIS A 330 4.86 -13.42 -7.77
CA HIS A 330 3.48 -13.13 -7.46
C HIS A 330 3.23 -13.17 -5.94
N THR A 331 2.50 -12.18 -5.46
CA THR A 331 2.02 -12.10 -4.09
C THR A 331 1.03 -13.24 -3.82
N MET A 332 1.44 -14.20 -2.98
CA MET A 332 0.63 -15.37 -2.61
C MET A 332 -0.47 -15.01 -1.61
N GLU A 333 -0.12 -14.27 -0.55
CA GLU A 333 -1.07 -13.81 0.45
C GLU A 333 -1.53 -12.39 0.12
N LEU A 334 -2.83 -12.20 -0.03
CA LEU A 334 -3.39 -10.88 -0.28
C LEU A 334 -3.08 -9.94 0.89
N GLN A 335 -2.66 -8.72 0.54
CA GLN A 335 -2.30 -7.67 1.48
C GLN A 335 -3.15 -6.43 1.25
N ARG A 336 -3.24 -5.59 2.26
CA ARG A 336 -3.81 -4.24 2.18
C ARG A 336 -2.73 -3.21 2.48
N GLY A 337 -2.82 -2.06 1.83
CA GLY A 337 -1.96 -0.91 2.09
C GLY A 337 -2.41 -0.19 3.35
N VAL A 338 -1.47 0.10 4.24
CA VAL A 338 -1.68 0.86 5.47
C VAL A 338 -0.60 1.93 5.62
N PHE A 339 -0.70 2.75 6.65
CA PHE A 339 0.37 3.67 7.04
C PHE A 339 0.55 3.68 8.56
N ASP A 340 1.64 4.26 9.04
CA ASP A 340 1.90 4.48 10.47
C ASP A 340 1.74 5.97 10.86
N TRP A 341 2.03 6.30 12.13
CA TRP A 341 1.95 7.68 12.59
C TRP A 341 3.01 8.61 11.98
N LYS A 342 4.04 8.10 11.30
CA LYS A 342 4.96 8.92 10.49
C LYS A 342 4.45 9.16 9.07
N LEU A 343 3.26 8.64 8.76
CA LEU A 343 2.69 8.64 7.42
C LEU A 343 3.61 7.91 6.41
N ASP A 344 4.26 6.84 6.86
CA ASP A 344 4.99 5.94 5.97
C ASP A 344 4.07 4.78 5.56
N PHE A 345 4.09 4.43 4.26
CA PHE A 345 3.25 3.37 3.71
C PHE A 345 3.84 1.99 4.02
N HIS A 346 2.98 1.03 4.39
CA HIS A 346 3.35 -0.35 4.65
C HIS A 346 2.32 -1.32 4.06
N TRP A 347 2.77 -2.51 3.69
CA TRP A 347 1.89 -3.63 3.40
C TRP A 347 1.57 -4.42 4.68
N LYS A 348 0.30 -4.72 4.92
CA LYS A 348 -0.12 -5.63 5.98
C LYS A 348 -1.01 -6.74 5.43
N PRO A 349 -0.93 -7.97 5.98
CA PRO A 349 -1.89 -9.02 5.70
C PRO A 349 -3.33 -8.58 5.99
N LEU A 350 -4.29 -9.20 5.32
CA LEU A 350 -5.70 -9.00 5.65
C LEU A 350 -6.00 -9.43 7.09
N THR A 351 -6.87 -8.67 7.77
CA THR A 351 -7.33 -9.05 9.10
C THR A 351 -8.24 -10.27 9.03
N GLU A 352 -8.35 -11.01 10.14
CA GLU A 352 -9.28 -12.13 10.23
C GLU A 352 -10.74 -11.70 10.01
N HIS A 353 -11.09 -10.46 10.35
CA HIS A 353 -12.40 -9.90 10.05
C HIS A 353 -12.60 -9.73 8.53
N GLU A 354 -11.67 -9.07 7.83
CA GLU A 354 -11.74 -8.89 6.38
C GLU A 354 -11.75 -10.23 5.63
N LYS A 355 -10.95 -11.21 6.07
CA LYS A 355 -10.95 -12.55 5.47
C LYS A 355 -12.31 -13.25 5.59
N LYS A 356 -13.03 -13.08 6.71
CA LYS A 356 -14.35 -13.70 6.96
C LYS A 356 -15.49 -13.00 6.24
N VAL A 357 -15.44 -11.68 6.11
CA VAL A 357 -16.51 -10.89 5.49
C VAL A 357 -16.48 -10.97 3.96
N ARG A 358 -15.31 -11.24 3.37
CA ARG A 358 -15.17 -11.40 1.91
C ARG A 358 -15.89 -12.67 1.43
N PRO A 359 -16.86 -12.57 0.52
CA PRO A 359 -17.61 -13.74 0.04
C PRO A 359 -16.79 -14.63 -0.88
N SER A 360 -15.69 -14.12 -1.46
CA SER A 360 -14.85 -14.85 -2.41
C SER A 360 -13.39 -14.40 -2.30
N PRO A 361 -12.39 -15.28 -2.58
CA PRO A 361 -10.99 -14.90 -2.63
C PRO A 361 -10.68 -13.82 -3.67
N VAL A 362 -11.56 -13.64 -4.66
CA VAL A 362 -11.43 -12.64 -5.72
C VAL A 362 -12.23 -11.35 -5.46
N SER A 363 -12.94 -11.27 -4.33
CA SER A 363 -13.65 -10.05 -3.95
C SER A 363 -12.69 -8.89 -3.70
N PRO A 364 -13.08 -7.64 -4.04
CA PRO A 364 -12.30 -6.44 -3.72
C PRO A 364 -11.89 -6.39 -2.25
N ILE A 365 -10.69 -5.88 -1.99
CA ILE A 365 -10.13 -5.70 -0.65
C ILE A 365 -10.25 -4.23 -0.30
N ARG A 366 -10.95 -3.90 0.80
CA ARG A 366 -10.93 -2.53 1.33
C ARG A 366 -9.58 -2.25 1.97
N SER A 367 -8.97 -1.14 1.58
CA SER A 367 -7.61 -0.79 2.00
C SER A 367 -7.56 0.62 2.61
N PRO A 368 -6.95 0.82 3.78
CA PRO A 368 -6.74 2.16 4.34
C PRO A 368 -5.94 3.09 3.42
N ALA A 369 -4.99 2.55 2.66
CA ALA A 369 -4.21 3.28 1.68
C ALA A 369 -4.07 2.51 0.35
N VAL A 370 -4.03 3.23 -0.77
CA VAL A 370 -3.57 2.68 -2.05
C VAL A 370 -2.04 2.62 -2.09
N PRO A 371 -1.46 1.62 -2.78
CA PRO A 371 -0.05 1.69 -3.16
C PRO A 371 0.17 2.85 -4.13
N GLY A 372 1.36 3.45 -4.08
CA GLY A 372 1.70 4.58 -4.95
C GLY A 372 1.92 4.22 -6.43
N GLY A 373 2.23 2.95 -6.74
CA GLY A 373 2.74 2.55 -8.06
C GLY A 373 1.70 2.51 -9.18
N VAL A 374 0.56 1.84 -8.95
CA VAL A 374 -0.53 1.76 -9.94
C VAL A 374 -1.88 2.08 -9.29
N ILE A 375 -2.54 3.11 -9.77
CA ILE A 375 -3.82 3.60 -9.23
C ILE A 375 -4.74 3.98 -10.37
N ALA A 376 -5.99 3.52 -10.34
CA ALA A 376 -7.05 3.92 -11.27
C ALA A 376 -8.15 4.70 -10.56
N VAL A 377 -8.59 5.79 -11.19
CA VAL A 377 -9.64 6.68 -10.68
C VAL A 377 -10.47 7.25 -11.82
N HIS A 378 -11.76 7.45 -11.60
CA HIS A 378 -12.60 8.13 -12.58
C HIS A 378 -12.16 9.60 -12.75
N ARG A 379 -11.91 10.05 -13.98
CA ARG A 379 -11.29 11.35 -14.28
C ARG A 379 -12.06 12.53 -13.68
N HIS A 380 -13.39 12.56 -13.87
CA HIS A 380 -14.23 13.62 -13.29
C HIS A 380 -14.25 13.59 -11.76
N HIS A 381 -14.20 12.40 -11.14
CA HIS A 381 -14.17 12.31 -9.68
C HIS A 381 -12.84 12.82 -9.14
N PHE A 382 -11.73 12.45 -9.76
CA PHE A 382 -10.40 12.97 -9.44
C PHE A 382 -10.34 14.51 -9.55
N GLN A 383 -10.90 15.08 -10.62
CA GLN A 383 -10.97 16.53 -10.80
C GLN A 383 -11.87 17.20 -9.75
N ASN A 384 -13.07 16.68 -9.52
CA ASN A 384 -14.06 17.28 -8.61
C ASN A 384 -13.64 17.20 -7.13
N THR A 385 -12.84 16.20 -6.77
CA THR A 385 -12.23 16.07 -5.44
C THR A 385 -10.90 16.81 -5.30
N GLY A 386 -10.51 17.62 -6.30
CA GLY A 386 -9.36 18.51 -6.24
C GLY A 386 -8.00 17.87 -6.56
N GLY A 387 -8.00 16.68 -7.19
CA GLY A 387 -6.79 15.96 -7.61
C GLY A 387 -5.78 15.75 -6.48
N TYR A 388 -4.50 15.62 -6.81
CA TYR A 388 -3.42 15.70 -5.83
C TYR A 388 -3.27 17.11 -5.27
N ASP A 389 -2.58 17.23 -4.13
CA ASP A 389 -2.21 18.51 -3.59
C ASP A 389 -1.17 19.23 -4.45
N SER A 390 -1.59 20.32 -5.10
CA SER A 390 -0.79 21.12 -6.02
C SER A 390 0.43 21.78 -5.38
N ASP A 391 0.46 21.89 -4.06
CA ASP A 391 1.63 22.42 -3.34
C ASP A 391 2.55 21.30 -2.82
N MET A 392 2.19 20.03 -3.03
CA MET A 392 3.13 18.92 -2.79
C MET A 392 4.12 18.83 -3.95
N THR A 393 5.38 18.60 -3.61
CA THR A 393 6.49 18.60 -4.57
C THR A 393 7.20 17.25 -4.61
N LEU A 394 7.87 16.96 -5.73
CA LEU A 394 8.65 15.74 -5.93
C LEU A 394 7.81 14.46 -5.77
N LEU A 395 8.01 13.74 -4.68
CA LEU A 395 7.43 12.44 -4.38
C LEU A 395 7.11 12.37 -2.87
N GLY A 396 6.16 11.53 -2.49
CA GLY A 396 6.01 11.07 -1.11
C GLY A 396 4.73 11.60 -0.47
N GLY A 397 3.99 10.67 0.14
CA GLY A 397 2.75 10.95 0.87
C GLY A 397 1.52 11.18 -0.02
N GLU A 398 1.66 11.35 -1.34
CA GLU A 398 0.53 11.65 -2.22
C GLU A 398 -0.48 10.52 -2.28
N ASN A 399 -0.02 9.26 -2.21
CA ASN A 399 -0.88 8.08 -2.16
C ASN A 399 -1.67 8.03 -0.84
N ILE A 400 -1.06 8.41 0.29
CA ILE A 400 -1.70 8.47 1.60
C ILE A 400 -2.71 9.64 1.66
N GLU A 401 -2.33 10.81 1.16
CA GLU A 401 -3.22 11.98 1.04
C GLU A 401 -4.47 11.62 0.24
N LEU A 402 -4.28 11.03 -0.94
CA LEU A 402 -5.36 10.64 -1.83
C LEU A 402 -6.27 9.61 -1.16
N SER A 403 -5.70 8.67 -0.41
CA SER A 403 -6.44 7.63 0.30
C SER A 403 -7.29 8.17 1.44
N ILE A 404 -6.72 9.01 2.29
CA ILE A 404 -7.45 9.63 3.41
C ILE A 404 -8.57 10.52 2.85
N LYS A 405 -8.28 11.31 1.81
CA LYS A 405 -9.27 12.15 1.13
C LYS A 405 -10.43 11.30 0.58
N ALA A 406 -10.15 10.22 -0.15
CA ALA A 406 -11.20 9.37 -0.72
C ALA A 406 -12.13 8.82 0.37
N TRP A 407 -11.57 8.26 1.44
CA TRP A 407 -12.37 7.72 2.54
C TRP A 407 -13.17 8.78 3.28
N LEU A 408 -12.57 9.93 3.59
CA LEU A 408 -13.25 10.98 4.36
C LEU A 408 -14.33 11.69 3.55
N CYS A 409 -14.17 11.79 2.23
CA CYS A 409 -15.05 12.55 1.35
C CYS A 409 -16.07 11.68 0.59
N GLY A 410 -16.41 10.50 1.14
CA GLY A 410 -17.52 9.67 0.68
C GLY A 410 -17.19 8.60 -0.37
N GLY A 411 -15.92 8.44 -0.74
CA GLY A 411 -15.43 7.37 -1.60
C GLY A 411 -14.90 6.17 -0.82
N SER A 412 -14.24 5.26 -1.55
CA SER A 412 -13.52 4.11 -0.98
C SER A 412 -12.18 3.89 -1.68
N VAL A 413 -11.30 3.18 -1.00
CA VAL A 413 -10.02 2.71 -1.54
C VAL A 413 -10.00 1.19 -1.54
N GLU A 414 -9.71 0.59 -2.69
CA GLU A 414 -9.82 -0.85 -2.88
C GLU A 414 -8.68 -1.45 -3.72
N ILE A 415 -8.29 -2.68 -3.39
CA ILE A 415 -7.33 -3.48 -4.15
C ILE A 415 -8.09 -4.64 -4.78
N LEU A 416 -7.91 -4.86 -6.09
CA LEU A 416 -8.67 -5.84 -6.86
C LEU A 416 -7.82 -7.09 -7.16
N PRO A 417 -8.11 -8.26 -6.54
CA PRO A 417 -7.29 -9.46 -6.70
C PRO A 417 -7.15 -9.99 -8.13
N CYS A 418 -8.14 -9.73 -8.99
CA CYS A 418 -8.12 -10.16 -10.40
C CYS A 418 -7.31 -9.25 -11.32
N SER A 419 -6.97 -8.05 -10.87
CA SER A 419 -6.08 -7.14 -11.58
C SER A 419 -4.68 -7.26 -10.95
N ARG A 420 -3.67 -7.61 -11.75
CA ARG A 420 -2.29 -7.80 -11.26
C ARG A 420 -1.30 -7.07 -12.15
N VAL A 421 -0.36 -6.37 -11.52
CA VAL A 421 0.72 -5.65 -12.19
C VAL A 421 2.01 -5.87 -11.40
N GLY A 422 3.05 -6.37 -12.05
CA GLY A 422 4.38 -6.46 -11.47
C GLY A 422 5.06 -5.10 -11.45
N HIS A 423 5.82 -4.82 -10.39
CA HIS A 423 6.57 -3.58 -10.18
C HIS A 423 8.01 -3.90 -9.78
N VAL A 424 8.98 -3.20 -10.36
CA VAL A 424 10.39 -3.37 -10.01
C VAL A 424 10.71 -2.63 -8.71
N TYR A 425 10.91 -3.37 -7.62
CA TYR A 425 11.27 -2.82 -6.32
C TYR A 425 12.78 -2.55 -6.24
N ARG A 426 13.16 -1.28 -6.39
CA ARG A 426 14.57 -0.83 -6.36
C ARG A 426 15.20 -1.05 -4.97
N THR A 427 16.51 -1.31 -4.94
CA THR A 427 17.30 -1.47 -3.68
C THR A 427 17.49 -0.17 -2.91
N GLY A 428 17.28 0.95 -3.59
CA GLY A 428 17.35 2.29 -3.05
C GLY A 428 17.25 3.29 -4.19
N MET A 429 16.64 4.43 -3.93
CA MET A 429 16.85 5.64 -4.72
C MET A 429 17.78 6.52 -3.89
N PRO A 430 18.89 7.05 -4.42
CA PRO A 430 19.69 8.03 -3.70
C PRO A 430 18.90 9.34 -3.63
N TYR A 431 17.96 9.44 -2.69
CA TYR A 431 17.31 10.70 -2.38
C TYR A 431 18.36 11.61 -1.76
N ASN A 432 18.53 12.79 -2.34
CA ASN A 432 19.36 13.80 -1.70
C ASN A 432 18.60 14.37 -0.50
N PHE A 433 19.31 14.98 0.45
CA PHE A 433 18.70 15.59 1.64
C PHE A 433 17.58 16.62 1.30
N SER A 434 17.67 17.28 0.14
CA SER A 434 16.60 18.16 -0.36
C SER A 434 15.27 17.45 -0.57
N ASP A 435 15.33 16.19 -1.00
CA ASP A 435 14.19 15.37 -1.36
C ASP A 435 13.52 14.83 -0.09
N GLU A 436 14.32 14.42 0.90
CA GLU A 436 13.84 14.07 2.25
C GLU A 436 13.06 15.24 2.88
N LYS A 437 13.60 16.46 2.81
CA LYS A 437 12.89 17.65 3.32
C LYS A 437 11.59 17.92 2.55
N ALA A 438 11.55 17.62 1.25
CA ALA A 438 10.34 17.77 0.44
C ALA A 438 9.27 16.73 0.84
N ILE A 439 9.66 15.47 1.02
CA ILE A 439 8.78 14.39 1.51
C ILE A 439 8.18 14.78 2.86
N GLU A 440 9.00 15.28 3.80
CA GLU A 440 8.50 15.70 5.10
C GLU A 440 7.55 16.89 5.01
N ARG A 441 7.81 17.88 4.14
CA ARG A 441 6.84 18.96 3.89
C ARG A 441 5.52 18.43 3.35
N ASN A 442 5.53 17.44 2.46
CA ASN A 442 4.31 16.81 1.96
C ASN A 442 3.54 16.15 3.11
N LYS A 443 4.21 15.37 3.97
CA LYS A 443 3.59 14.74 5.16
C LYS A 443 2.99 15.75 6.14
N ILE A 444 3.69 16.86 6.40
CA ILE A 444 3.16 17.96 7.24
C ILE A 444 1.86 18.52 6.65
N ARG A 445 1.78 18.70 5.32
CA ARG A 445 0.54 19.17 4.67
C ARG A 445 -0.62 18.17 4.85
N ILE A 446 -0.34 16.87 4.80
CA ILE A 446 -1.32 15.82 5.10
C ILE A 446 -1.80 15.97 6.55
N ALA A 447 -0.85 16.10 7.49
CA ALA A 447 -1.14 16.25 8.91
C ALA A 447 -2.02 17.47 9.20
N GLU A 448 -1.68 18.62 8.64
CA GLU A 448 -2.40 19.88 8.85
C GLU A 448 -3.79 19.90 8.17
N THR A 449 -3.99 19.14 7.10
CA THR A 449 -5.26 19.13 6.35
C THR A 449 -6.22 18.04 6.85
N TRP A 450 -5.70 16.84 7.10
CA TRP A 450 -6.51 15.63 7.15
C TRP A 450 -6.56 14.96 8.52
N LEU A 451 -5.54 15.09 9.37
CA LEU A 451 -5.45 14.36 10.64
C LEU A 451 -6.20 15.02 11.83
N ASP A 452 -6.79 16.20 11.63
CA ASP A 452 -7.51 16.95 12.67
C ASP A 452 -6.70 17.08 13.98
N SER A 453 -7.27 16.71 15.13
CA SER A 453 -6.57 16.72 16.42
C SER A 453 -5.46 15.66 16.51
N PHE A 454 -5.47 14.61 15.69
CA PHE A 454 -4.50 13.51 15.74
C PHE A 454 -3.14 13.88 15.15
N LYS A 455 -3.00 15.04 14.50
CA LYS A 455 -1.71 15.51 13.97
C LYS A 455 -0.60 15.62 15.03
N HIS A 456 -0.96 15.76 16.31
CA HIS A 456 0.02 15.73 17.39
C HIS A 456 0.79 14.41 17.45
N LEU A 457 0.14 13.28 17.15
CA LEU A 457 0.77 11.96 17.11
C LEU A 457 1.80 11.89 15.98
N PHE A 458 1.49 12.47 14.82
CA PHE A 458 2.46 12.59 13.73
C PHE A 458 3.71 13.36 14.15
N TYR A 459 3.54 14.55 14.73
CA TYR A 459 4.68 15.35 15.19
C TYR A 459 5.46 14.76 16.37
N GLN A 460 4.84 13.86 17.14
CA GLN A 460 5.54 13.10 18.19
C GLN A 460 6.43 12.00 17.61
N HIS A 461 5.97 11.33 16.56
CA HIS A 461 6.69 10.22 15.93
C HIS A 461 7.73 10.70 14.92
N ASP A 462 7.51 11.87 14.29
CA ASP A 462 8.45 12.48 13.35
C ASP A 462 9.04 13.80 13.89
N ARG A 463 10.27 13.70 14.41
CA ARG A 463 11.01 14.84 14.95
C ARG A 463 11.38 15.85 13.88
N LEU A 464 11.73 15.42 12.67
CA LEU A 464 12.12 16.32 11.60
C LEU A 464 10.92 17.13 11.13
N ALA A 465 9.77 16.48 10.95
CA ALA A 465 8.52 17.16 10.62
C ALA A 465 8.11 18.18 11.70
N CYS A 466 8.27 17.84 12.98
CA CYS A 466 8.01 18.75 14.10
C CYS A 466 8.92 19.99 14.10
N LEU A 467 10.20 19.82 13.79
CA LEU A 467 11.13 20.95 13.66
C LEU A 467 10.78 21.83 12.45
N ILE A 468 10.46 21.22 11.32
CA ILE A 468 10.04 21.95 10.11
C ILE A 468 8.75 22.72 10.38
N SER A 469 7.74 22.12 11.02
CA SER A 469 6.45 22.78 11.26
C SER A 469 6.52 23.96 12.24
N LYS A 470 7.51 23.99 13.13
CA LYS A 470 7.83 25.14 14.00
C LYS A 470 8.52 26.28 13.25
N ALA A 471 9.34 25.97 12.25
CA ALA A 471 10.06 26.96 11.46
C ALA A 471 9.24 27.49 10.27
N GLU A 472 8.48 26.62 9.64
CA GLU A 472 7.72 26.84 8.42
C GLU A 472 6.25 26.46 8.68
N LYS A 473 5.32 27.42 8.54
CA LYS A 473 3.89 27.12 8.65
C LYS A 473 3.30 26.92 7.24
N PRO A 474 3.00 25.69 6.81
CA PRO A 474 2.49 25.47 5.46
C PRO A 474 1.08 26.06 5.31
N ASN A 475 0.84 26.78 4.21
CA ASN A 475 -0.49 27.25 3.88
C ASN A 475 -1.32 26.10 3.30
N CYS A 476 -2.24 25.57 4.10
CA CYS A 476 -3.16 24.49 3.69
C CYS A 476 -4.60 25.02 3.47
N THR A 477 -4.79 26.34 3.35
CA THR A 477 -6.12 26.98 3.33
C THR A 477 -7.02 26.44 2.21
N ALA A 478 -6.48 26.30 0.99
CA ALA A 478 -7.23 25.79 -0.15
C ALA A 478 -7.71 24.33 0.07
N ARG A 479 -6.86 23.49 0.67
CA ARG A 479 -7.18 22.09 0.97
C ARG A 479 -8.19 21.96 2.10
N ILE A 480 -8.09 22.81 3.13
CA ILE A 480 -9.09 22.88 4.21
C ILE A 480 -10.45 23.37 3.68
N GLN A 481 -10.48 24.35 2.79
CA GLN A 481 -11.71 24.81 2.13
C GLN A 481 -12.33 23.73 1.25
N LEU A 482 -11.50 22.97 0.53
CA LEU A 482 -11.94 21.81 -0.25
C LEU A 482 -12.58 20.74 0.66
N LYS A 483 -11.92 20.38 1.77
CA LYS A 483 -12.44 19.44 2.79
C LYS A 483 -13.83 19.87 3.29
N LYS A 484 -14.01 21.17 3.58
CA LYS A 484 -15.32 21.73 4.00
C LYS A 484 -16.37 21.67 2.90
N ARG A 485 -16.01 22.06 1.67
CA ARG A 485 -16.93 22.09 0.52
C ARG A 485 -17.48 20.72 0.15
N LEU A 486 -16.63 19.70 0.25
CA LEU A 486 -16.99 18.31 -0.02
C LEU A 486 -17.76 17.65 1.14
N GLY A 487 -17.93 18.34 2.28
CA GLY A 487 -18.61 17.78 3.45
C GLY A 487 -17.88 16.58 4.05
N CYS A 488 -16.54 16.53 3.96
CA CYS A 488 -15.78 15.36 4.38
C CYS A 488 -15.87 15.14 5.90
N LYS A 489 -15.84 13.87 6.29
CA LYS A 489 -15.84 13.42 7.69
C LYS A 489 -14.53 13.80 8.38
N GLY A 490 -14.54 13.79 9.72
CA GLY A 490 -13.34 13.97 10.53
C GLY A 490 -12.47 12.71 10.61
N PHE A 491 -11.19 12.86 10.93
CA PHE A 491 -10.20 11.78 10.97
C PHE A 491 -10.53 10.70 12.01
N LEU A 492 -11.23 11.06 13.09
CA LEU A 492 -11.75 10.08 14.06
C LEU A 492 -12.65 9.03 13.37
N TRP A 493 -13.45 9.45 12.38
CA TRP A 493 -14.26 8.51 11.61
C TRP A 493 -13.40 7.55 10.80
N PHE A 494 -12.32 8.03 10.16
CA PHE A 494 -11.38 7.18 9.43
C PHE A 494 -10.77 6.11 10.33
N ILE A 495 -10.23 6.52 11.47
CA ILE A 495 -9.66 5.59 12.44
C ILE A 495 -10.74 4.60 12.92
N SER A 496 -11.96 5.05 13.18
CA SER A 496 -12.99 4.17 13.76
C SER A 496 -13.61 3.18 12.76
N ASN A 497 -13.61 3.51 11.45
CA ASN A 497 -14.39 2.76 10.44
C ASN A 497 -13.53 2.15 9.32
N VAL A 498 -12.32 2.66 9.10
CA VAL A 498 -11.44 2.25 8.00
C VAL A 498 -10.18 1.60 8.53
N TYR A 499 -9.53 2.21 9.53
CA TYR A 499 -8.27 1.69 10.09
C TYR A 499 -8.20 1.76 11.62
N PRO A 500 -9.02 0.96 12.35
CA PRO A 500 -9.04 0.93 13.82
C PRO A 500 -7.70 0.57 14.46
N GLU A 501 -6.89 -0.20 13.76
CA GLU A 501 -5.59 -0.67 14.23
C GLU A 501 -4.54 0.44 14.28
N LEU A 502 -4.77 1.58 13.61
CA LEU A 502 -3.90 2.77 13.68
C LEU A 502 -3.96 3.45 15.05
N ARG A 503 -5.05 3.28 15.83
CA ARG A 503 -5.15 3.91 17.15
C ARG A 503 -3.89 3.61 17.96
N PRO A 504 -3.22 4.65 18.52
CA PRO A 504 -2.12 4.43 19.43
C PRO A 504 -2.62 3.47 20.51
N VAL A 505 -1.79 2.51 20.87
CA VAL A 505 -2.12 1.57 21.94
C VAL A 505 -2.45 2.34 23.23
N GLN A 506 -1.91 3.55 23.37
CA GLN A 506 -2.18 4.45 24.47
C GLN A 506 -3.61 4.97 24.59
N ASP A 507 -4.31 5.11 23.46
CA ASP A 507 -5.72 5.53 23.39
C ASP A 507 -6.69 4.33 23.37
N ARG A 508 -6.18 3.09 23.45
CA ARG A 508 -7.02 1.92 23.71
C ARG A 508 -7.31 1.89 25.20
N GLN A 509 -8.56 2.14 25.59
CA GLN A 509 -8.98 2.08 26.99
C GLN A 509 -8.45 0.79 27.66
N GLY A 510 -7.59 0.95 28.66
CA GLY A 510 -7.00 -0.13 29.46
C GLY A 510 -5.61 -0.65 29.08
N PHE A 511 -4.93 -0.07 28.07
CA PHE A 511 -3.69 -0.65 27.51
C PHE A 511 -2.43 0.24 27.62
N SER A 512 -2.46 1.41 28.25
CA SER A 512 -1.23 2.14 28.62
C SER A 512 -1.45 3.01 29.84
N GLY A 513 -0.34 3.42 30.47
CA GLY A 513 -0.37 4.36 31.58
C GLY A 513 0.73 4.08 32.58
N LYS A 514 0.57 4.64 33.78
CA LYS A 514 1.46 4.36 34.91
C LYS A 514 1.12 3.02 35.52
N LEU A 515 2.11 2.16 35.66
CA LEU A 515 1.94 0.86 36.30
C LEU A 515 1.94 1.03 37.83
N TYR A 516 0.75 1.24 38.39
CA TYR A 516 0.49 1.54 39.79
C TYR A 516 0.25 0.27 40.61
N ASN A 517 0.91 0.13 41.75
CA ASN A 517 0.66 -0.95 42.70
C ASN A 517 -0.34 -0.51 43.79
N ALA A 518 -1.46 -1.23 43.92
CA ALA A 518 -2.50 -0.89 44.89
C ALA A 518 -2.08 -1.17 46.35
N GLY A 519 -1.13 -2.07 46.59
CA GLY A 519 -0.68 -2.42 47.95
C GLY A 519 0.22 -1.39 48.60
N LEU A 520 1.12 -0.77 47.81
CA LEU A 520 2.09 0.22 48.32
C LEU A 520 1.81 1.66 47.88
N GLY A 521 0.92 1.86 46.90
CA GLY A 521 0.62 3.19 46.36
C GLY A 521 1.77 3.80 45.55
N LEU A 522 2.65 2.98 44.98
CA LEU A 522 3.82 3.39 44.19
C LEU A 522 3.67 2.97 42.73
N CYS A 523 4.40 3.64 41.84
CA CYS A 523 4.45 3.33 40.42
C CYS A 523 5.82 2.74 40.05
N VAL A 524 5.83 1.85 39.06
CA VAL A 524 7.07 1.35 38.47
C VAL A 524 7.77 2.49 37.72
N VAL A 525 9.09 2.58 37.85
CA VAL A 525 9.96 3.50 37.09
C VAL A 525 11.12 2.71 36.50
N ALA A 526 11.45 2.98 35.24
CA ALA A 526 12.62 2.41 34.58
C ALA A 526 13.80 3.40 34.67
N VAL A 527 14.86 3.04 35.39
CA VAL A 527 16.07 3.84 35.57
C VAL A 527 17.26 3.06 35.04
N ARG A 528 17.88 3.56 33.96
CA ARG A 528 19.07 2.94 33.33
C ARG A 528 18.89 1.44 33.00
N GLY A 529 17.68 1.03 32.62
CA GLY A 529 17.36 -0.36 32.26
C GLY A 529 16.96 -1.26 33.44
N LEU A 530 16.93 -0.74 34.67
CA LEU A 530 16.45 -1.44 35.86
C LEU A 530 15.04 -0.95 36.24
N LEU A 531 14.23 -1.85 36.80
CA LEU A 531 12.88 -1.56 37.28
C LEU A 531 12.91 -1.27 38.78
N GLU A 532 12.44 -0.09 39.17
CA GLU A 532 12.37 0.36 40.56
C GLU A 532 10.95 0.86 40.88
N LEU A 533 10.64 1.06 42.17
CA LEU A 533 9.39 1.67 42.61
C LEU A 533 9.63 3.09 43.11
N SER A 534 8.79 4.02 42.65
CA SER A 534 8.88 5.42 43.05
C SER A 534 7.48 6.03 43.18
N PRO A 535 7.35 7.19 43.87
CA PRO A 535 6.10 7.93 43.89
C PRO A 535 5.61 8.21 42.47
N CYS A 536 4.31 8.01 42.23
CA CYS A 536 3.72 8.23 40.92
C CYS A 536 3.85 9.69 40.51
N SER A 537 4.49 9.94 39.38
CA SER A 537 4.78 11.26 38.82
C SER A 537 4.55 11.23 37.31
N ASP A 538 4.36 12.36 36.65
CA ASP A 538 4.21 12.43 35.18
C ASP A 538 5.53 12.22 34.41
N ASN A 539 6.50 11.53 35.01
CA ASN A 539 7.76 11.21 34.37
C ASN A 539 7.55 10.14 33.28
N ILE A 540 8.11 10.38 32.10
CA ILE A 540 8.09 9.44 30.96
C ILE A 540 8.67 8.07 31.32
N ASN A 541 9.60 8.02 32.28
CA ASN A 541 10.20 6.77 32.76
C ASN A 541 9.24 5.88 33.59
N GLN A 542 8.03 6.36 33.91
CA GLN A 542 6.99 5.59 34.59
C GLN A 542 5.86 5.15 33.65
N TYR A 543 6.00 5.40 32.36
CA TYR A 543 4.94 5.11 31.38
C TYR A 543 5.19 3.78 30.69
N PHE A 544 4.20 2.88 30.79
CA PHE A 544 4.26 1.55 30.20
C PHE A 544 3.05 1.31 29.28
N GLU A 545 3.24 0.43 28.31
CA GLU A 545 2.23 0.08 27.32
C GLU A 545 2.02 -1.44 27.31
N PHE A 546 0.75 -1.87 27.27
CA PHE A 546 0.38 -3.26 27.12
C PHE A 546 -0.03 -3.54 25.66
N SER A 547 0.76 -4.35 24.96
CA SER A 547 0.57 -4.66 23.54
C SER A 547 -0.50 -5.74 23.32
N SER A 548 -1.10 -5.77 22.13
CA SER A 548 -1.97 -6.88 21.68
C SER A 548 -1.26 -8.23 21.62
N MET A 549 0.08 -8.21 21.59
CA MET A 549 0.94 -9.41 21.67
C MET A 549 1.11 -9.90 23.12
N LYS A 550 0.40 -9.33 24.09
CA LYS A 550 0.52 -9.62 25.53
C LYS A 550 1.87 -9.20 26.14
N GLU A 551 2.48 -8.13 25.65
CA GLU A 551 3.77 -7.65 26.14
C GLU A 551 3.60 -6.36 26.94
N ILE A 552 4.40 -6.16 28.00
CA ILE A 552 4.50 -4.87 28.71
C ILE A 552 5.76 -4.15 28.20
N ARG A 553 5.55 -3.04 27.49
CA ARG A 553 6.58 -2.29 26.75
C ARG A 553 6.95 -0.99 27.45
N PHE A 554 8.20 -0.60 27.32
CA PHE A 554 8.80 0.63 27.82
C PHE A 554 9.66 1.29 26.73
N GLY A 555 9.47 2.60 26.54
CA GLY A 555 10.24 3.41 25.60
C GLY A 555 9.71 3.40 24.15
N SER A 556 9.78 4.56 23.48
CA SER A 556 9.31 4.74 22.09
C SER A 556 10.38 4.52 21.02
N THR A 557 11.66 4.50 21.41
CA THR A 557 12.81 4.49 20.49
C THR A 557 13.62 3.20 20.52
N LEU A 558 13.65 2.54 21.67
CA LEU A 558 14.15 1.18 21.87
C LEU A 558 12.96 0.42 22.48
N GLU A 559 12.29 -0.43 21.70
CA GLU A 559 11.16 -1.22 22.18
C GLU A 559 11.70 -2.23 23.22
N LEU A 560 11.68 -1.85 24.50
CA LEU A 560 12.03 -2.73 25.62
C LEU A 560 10.77 -3.36 26.19
N CYS A 561 10.82 -4.66 26.46
CA CYS A 561 9.74 -5.46 27.00
C CYS A 561 10.12 -6.03 28.37
N PHE A 562 9.12 -6.25 29.23
CA PHE A 562 9.28 -7.03 30.45
C PHE A 562 9.54 -8.49 30.06
N ASP A 563 10.70 -9.00 30.48
CA ASP A 563 11.18 -10.36 30.25
C ASP A 563 11.47 -11.03 31.62
N VAL A 564 11.35 -12.35 31.68
CA VAL A 564 11.66 -13.14 32.88
C VAL A 564 12.94 -13.93 32.65
N ARG A 565 14.01 -13.58 33.37
CA ARG A 565 15.29 -14.30 33.35
C ARG A 565 15.68 -14.71 34.77
N HIS A 566 15.99 -15.99 34.96
CA HIS A 566 16.35 -16.54 36.28
C HIS A 566 15.33 -16.21 37.40
N GLU A 567 14.04 -16.22 37.06
CA GLU A 567 12.92 -15.82 37.94
C GLU A 567 12.86 -14.33 38.34
N GLU A 568 13.68 -13.47 37.74
CA GLU A 568 13.66 -12.01 37.92
C GLU A 568 13.05 -11.32 36.70
N ILE A 569 12.40 -10.17 36.94
CA ILE A 569 11.78 -9.35 35.90
C ILE A 569 12.79 -8.30 35.45
N VAL A 570 13.12 -8.32 34.15
CA VAL A 570 14.11 -7.42 33.56
C VAL A 570 13.54 -6.73 32.31
N LEU A 571 14.12 -5.59 31.95
CA LEU A 571 13.86 -4.95 30.66
C LEU A 571 14.84 -5.47 29.61
N GLN A 572 14.31 -6.00 28.52
CA GLN A 572 15.09 -6.51 27.38
C GLN A 572 14.47 -6.07 26.06
N ASN A 573 15.22 -6.15 24.96
CA ASN A 573 14.66 -5.85 23.64
C ASN A 573 13.44 -6.75 23.37
N CYS A 574 12.35 -6.15 22.90
CA CYS A 574 11.16 -6.88 22.49
C CYS A 574 11.52 -7.83 21.33
N THR A 575 11.17 -9.10 21.47
CA THR A 575 11.42 -10.11 20.44
C THR A 575 10.27 -10.15 19.45
N LYS A 576 10.56 -10.30 18.14
CA LYS A 576 9.55 -10.26 17.06
C LYS A 576 8.93 -11.63 16.75
N GLU A 577 9.37 -12.69 17.41
CA GLU A 577 8.92 -14.06 17.16
C GLU A 577 7.83 -14.47 18.16
N MET A 578 6.75 -15.07 17.67
CA MET A 578 5.63 -15.55 18.51
C MET A 578 6.02 -16.73 19.42
N GLU A 579 7.23 -17.25 19.33
CA GLU A 579 7.68 -18.46 20.03
C GLU A 579 8.25 -18.18 21.43
N ASN A 580 8.57 -16.93 21.80
CA ASN A 580 9.15 -16.65 23.11
C ASN A 580 8.11 -16.24 24.16
N SER A 581 7.59 -17.24 24.86
CA SER A 581 6.60 -17.09 25.94
C SER A 581 7.12 -16.36 27.20
N ALA A 582 8.42 -16.03 27.29
CA ALA A 582 9.03 -15.36 28.43
C ALA A 582 8.72 -13.85 28.53
N GLN A 583 8.25 -13.22 27.45
CA GLN A 583 7.85 -11.80 27.41
C GLN A 583 6.33 -11.60 27.45
N GLN A 584 5.56 -12.68 27.65
CA GLN A 584 4.11 -12.66 27.58
C GLN A 584 3.46 -12.57 28.96
N TRP A 585 2.49 -11.66 29.08
CA TRP A 585 1.82 -11.29 30.32
C TRP A 585 0.30 -11.21 30.11
N ASP A 586 -0.48 -11.81 31.01
CA ASP A 586 -1.93 -11.72 31.07
C ASP A 586 -2.36 -10.78 32.20
N ILE A 587 -3.10 -9.73 31.87
CA ILE A 587 -3.75 -8.87 32.88
C ILE A 587 -5.14 -9.44 33.17
N LYS A 588 -5.38 -9.89 34.41
CA LYS A 588 -6.68 -10.41 34.85
C LYS A 588 -7.59 -9.27 35.29
N GLU A 589 -8.91 -9.50 35.27
CA GLU A 589 -9.93 -8.49 35.65
C GLU A 589 -9.76 -7.95 37.08
N ASN A 590 -9.16 -8.75 37.98
CA ASN A 590 -8.87 -8.34 39.34
C ASN A 590 -7.55 -7.55 39.49
N GLY A 591 -6.92 -7.14 38.39
CA GLY A 591 -5.69 -6.35 38.36
C GLY A 591 -4.40 -7.14 38.53
N MET A 592 -4.45 -8.49 38.59
CA MET A 592 -3.23 -9.29 38.66
C MET A 592 -2.57 -9.40 37.29
N ILE A 593 -1.25 -9.21 37.25
CA ILE A 593 -0.44 -9.39 36.05
C ILE A 593 0.27 -10.74 36.15
N VAL A 594 -0.07 -11.67 35.25
CA VAL A 594 0.36 -13.06 35.26
C VAL A 594 1.34 -13.30 34.11
N HIS A 595 2.52 -13.81 34.42
CA HIS A 595 3.46 -14.28 33.41
C HIS A 595 2.91 -15.56 32.76
N VAL A 596 2.74 -15.56 31.43
CA VAL A 596 2.05 -16.64 30.70
C VAL A 596 2.79 -17.96 30.81
N LEU A 597 4.12 -17.97 30.68
CA LEU A 597 4.91 -19.21 30.71
C LEU A 597 4.98 -19.84 32.11
N SER A 598 5.23 -19.04 33.16
CA SER A 598 5.42 -19.58 34.51
C SER A 598 4.15 -19.66 35.35
N GLY A 599 3.06 -18.99 34.92
CA GLY A 599 1.81 -18.88 35.67
C GLY A 599 1.95 -18.11 37.00
N LYS A 600 3.08 -17.44 37.22
CA LYS A 600 3.35 -16.63 38.42
C LYS A 600 2.92 -15.19 38.19
N CYS A 601 2.64 -14.46 39.26
CA CYS A 601 2.18 -13.08 39.24
C CYS A 601 3.30 -12.10 39.65
N ILE A 602 3.22 -10.88 39.15
CA ILE A 602 4.08 -9.78 39.62
C ILE A 602 3.63 -9.35 41.03
N GLU A 603 4.54 -9.40 42.00
CA GLU A 603 4.33 -8.99 43.39
C GLU A 603 5.38 -7.97 43.81
N VAL A 604 4.99 -7.01 44.65
CA VAL A 604 5.97 -6.19 45.37
C VAL A 604 6.26 -6.74 46.77
N LYS A 605 7.54 -6.96 47.07
CA LYS A 605 8.01 -7.37 48.38
C LYS A 605 9.11 -6.44 48.88
N LYS A 606 8.87 -5.75 50.01
CA LYS A 606 9.86 -4.87 50.66
C LYS A 606 10.58 -3.93 49.68
N THR A 607 9.83 -3.33 48.74
CA THR A 607 10.26 -2.43 47.63
C THR A 607 10.83 -3.07 46.37
N ASP A 608 11.00 -4.38 46.29
CA ASP A 608 11.46 -5.06 45.08
C ASP A 608 10.29 -5.65 44.29
N ILE A 609 10.37 -5.55 42.96
CA ILE A 609 9.40 -6.15 42.03
C ILE A 609 9.87 -7.57 41.73
N CYS A 610 9.06 -8.57 42.07
CA CYS A 610 9.44 -9.98 41.96
C CYS A 610 8.30 -10.84 41.42
N LEU A 611 8.65 -12.04 40.96
CA LEU A 611 7.70 -13.00 40.40
C LEU A 611 7.35 -14.08 41.44
N GLN A 612 6.07 -14.17 41.83
CA GLN A 612 5.61 -15.06 42.92
C GLN A 612 4.35 -15.84 42.56
N LYS A 613 4.01 -16.85 43.37
CA LYS A 613 2.76 -17.61 43.17
C LYS A 613 1.56 -16.67 43.34
N CYS A 614 0.70 -16.62 42.33
CA CYS A 614 -0.52 -15.81 42.33
C CYS A 614 -1.37 -16.10 43.57
N ASN A 615 -1.70 -15.06 44.32
CA ASN A 615 -2.55 -15.11 45.51
C ASN A 615 -3.48 -13.88 45.53
N LYS A 616 -4.37 -13.78 46.54
CA LYS A 616 -5.35 -12.68 46.65
C LYS A 616 -4.83 -11.44 47.41
N GLY A 617 -3.51 -11.29 47.52
CA GLY A 617 -2.87 -10.17 48.21
C GLY A 617 -2.94 -8.87 47.41
N ILE A 618 -3.15 -7.76 48.10
CA ILE A 618 -3.22 -6.42 47.48
C ILE A 618 -1.89 -5.98 46.82
N ASN A 619 -0.77 -6.55 47.26
CA ASN A 619 0.56 -6.29 46.70
C ASN A 619 0.75 -6.87 45.29
N LEU A 620 -0.18 -7.72 44.82
CA LEU A 620 -0.19 -8.30 43.46
C LEU A 620 -1.19 -7.60 42.54
N VAL A 621 -1.92 -6.60 43.05
CA VAL A 621 -2.92 -5.86 42.30
C VAL A 621 -2.26 -4.63 41.68
N TRP A 622 -2.29 -4.58 40.36
CA TRP A 622 -1.73 -3.53 39.54
C TRP A 622 -2.82 -2.84 38.73
N GLN A 623 -2.67 -1.53 38.55
CA GLN A 623 -3.56 -0.70 37.75
C GLN A 623 -2.73 0.10 36.76
N LEU A 624 -3.18 0.15 35.50
CA LEU A 624 -2.65 1.07 34.51
C LEU A 624 -3.44 2.38 34.61
N ASN A 625 -2.89 3.32 35.39
CA ASN A 625 -3.54 4.61 35.62
C ASN A 625 -3.24 5.55 34.45
N HIS A 626 -4.30 6.00 33.78
CA HIS A 626 -4.24 7.01 32.73
C HIS A 626 -3.92 8.37 33.34
N SER A 627 -2.78 8.95 32.99
CA SER A 627 -2.49 10.35 33.24
C SER A 627 -1.97 10.95 31.94
N TYR A 628 -2.74 11.89 31.39
CA TYR A 628 -2.27 12.74 30.31
C TYR A 628 -1.02 13.49 30.80
N PRO A 629 0.15 13.40 30.13
CA PRO A 629 1.26 14.28 30.42
C PRO A 629 0.79 15.72 30.20
N LEU A 630 0.75 16.52 31.27
CA LEU A 630 0.23 17.89 31.27
C LEU A 630 1.18 18.91 30.58
N ASP A 631 2.34 18.48 30.10
CA ASP A 631 3.26 19.33 29.33
C ASP A 631 3.01 19.22 27.82
N MET A 632 1.85 19.69 27.36
CA MET A 632 1.57 19.96 25.94
C MET A 632 0.33 20.88 25.77
N ARG A 633 0.43 22.13 26.27
CA ARG A 633 -0.41 23.25 25.81
C ARG A 633 0.31 24.08 24.75
#